data_AF-A0A0C2X9J3-F1
#
_entry.id   AF-A0A0C2X9J3-F1
#
_cell.length_a   1.000
_cell.length_b   1.000
_cell.length_c   1.000
_cell.angle_alpha   90.00
_cell.angle_beta   90.00
_cell.angle_gamma   90.00
#
_symmetry.space_group_name_H-M   'P 1'
#
loop_
_entity.id
_entity.type
_entity.pdbx_description
1 polymer ?
#
loop_
_entity_poly.entity_id
_entity_poly.type
_entity_poly.pdbx_seq_one_letter_code
_entity_poly.pdbx_strand_id
1 'polypeptide(L)'
;MAEGSSSLPRQTENESSFELTAEQQKNIELNRLRAKVRQREKEQELQASSSRNAHSKRPIGITPVSSTSPTRPGKPQPLKRDSRLGTYFEYDLSKMVNSKGGFLVDDGKEVDDAVLRKEKMRERQRMMQNLEPPIHLDPTLNPKCNECQSMDIDQAFKKVFACLVCKRCQNEKPEKYSLLTKTECKEDYLLTDPELRDHEVMPHLLKANPHKSTYANMMLFLRCQVEEFAWKKWGSPEALDAEYERRMVDKKKKKNRKFEESLKELRKRTKEGIWQKRKDDEHKHVFSAVQKGQDGVDKQVCHECGFTIEVEEF
;
A
#
# COMPACT_ATOMS: atom_id res chain seq x y z
N MET A 1 19.88 -49.05 26.90
CA MET A 1 21.27 -48.59 26.65
C MET A 1 21.15 -47.51 25.59
N ALA A 2 20.81 -46.30 26.02
CA ALA A 2 21.75 -45.21 26.39
C ALA A 2 22.32 -44.58 25.10
N GLU A 3 21.78 -43.44 24.66
CA GLU A 3 22.29 -42.07 24.93
C GLU A 3 23.47 -41.72 23.99
N GLY A 4 23.65 -40.53 23.44
CA GLY A 4 22.98 -39.25 23.62
C GLY A 4 23.67 -38.22 22.71
N SER A 5 22.88 -37.29 22.21
CA SER A 5 23.24 -36.21 21.31
C SER A 5 24.22 -35.22 21.95
N SER A 6 25.19 -34.77 21.17
CA SER A 6 26.19 -33.75 21.53
C SER A 6 25.53 -32.39 21.84
N SER A 7 25.66 -31.93 23.07
CA SER A 7 25.31 -30.60 23.56
C SER A 7 26.47 -29.61 23.34
N LEU A 8 26.15 -28.42 22.84
CA LEU A 8 27.04 -27.25 22.81
C LEU A 8 27.03 -26.55 24.19
N PRO A 9 28.14 -25.93 24.63
CA PRO A 9 28.20 -25.28 25.94
C PRO A 9 27.43 -23.96 25.97
N ARG A 10 26.66 -23.78 27.05
CA ARG A 10 25.87 -22.60 27.41
C ARG A 10 26.79 -21.51 27.96
N GLN A 11 26.77 -20.34 27.33
CA GLN A 11 27.48 -19.15 27.82
C GLN A 11 26.86 -18.70 29.15
N THR A 12 27.69 -18.53 30.16
CA THR A 12 27.36 -18.00 31.49
C THR A 12 27.40 -16.47 31.43
N GLU A 13 26.24 -15.83 31.48
CA GLU A 13 26.16 -14.39 31.72
C GLU A 13 26.30 -14.11 33.23
N ASN A 14 27.18 -13.15 33.51
CA ASN A 14 27.68 -12.76 34.82
C ASN A 14 26.60 -11.98 35.59
N GLU A 15 26.10 -12.53 36.72
CA GLU A 15 25.19 -11.82 37.62
C GLU A 15 25.95 -10.73 38.40
N SER A 16 25.86 -9.48 37.96
CA SER A 16 26.25 -8.33 38.78
C SER A 16 25.07 -7.88 39.64
N SER A 17 25.08 -8.29 40.91
CA SER A 17 24.17 -7.80 41.95
C SER A 17 24.30 -6.29 42.13
N PHE A 18 23.35 -5.53 41.58
CA PHE A 18 23.20 -4.11 41.89
C PHE A 18 22.44 -3.97 43.20
N GLU A 19 23.14 -3.56 44.27
CA GLU A 19 22.51 -3.23 45.55
C GLU A 19 21.64 -1.98 45.39
N LEU A 20 20.32 -2.15 45.52
CA LEU A 20 19.34 -1.07 45.39
C LEU A 20 19.53 -0.03 46.50
N THR A 21 19.52 1.25 46.12
CA THR A 21 19.65 2.38 47.05
C THR A 21 18.53 2.37 48.10
N ALA A 22 18.81 2.86 49.32
CA ALA A 22 17.86 2.84 50.43
C ALA A 22 16.53 3.55 50.13
N GLU A 23 16.53 4.57 49.27
CA GLU A 23 15.30 5.24 48.80
C GLU A 23 14.47 4.38 47.86
N GLN A 24 15.12 3.61 46.96
CA GLN A 24 14.43 2.66 46.09
C GLN A 24 13.80 1.53 46.90
N GLN A 25 14.50 1.03 47.92
CA GLN A 25 13.95 0.02 48.83
C GLN A 25 12.72 0.54 49.60
N LYS A 26 12.78 1.77 50.13
CA LYS A 26 11.62 2.42 50.78
C LYS A 26 10.43 2.59 49.83
N ASN A 27 10.67 2.97 48.57
CA ASN A 27 9.61 3.12 47.58
C ASN A 27 8.97 1.78 47.20
N ILE A 28 9.76 0.71 47.09
CA ILE A 28 9.27 -0.64 46.86
C ILE A 28 8.40 -1.09 48.05
N GLU A 29 8.84 -0.80 49.29
CA GLU A 29 8.10 -1.17 50.49
C GLU A 29 6.79 -0.38 50.66
N LEU A 30 6.80 0.93 50.36
CA LEU A 30 5.60 1.76 50.32
C LEU A 30 4.59 1.28 49.27
N ASN A 31 5.07 0.91 48.08
CA ASN A 31 4.22 0.36 47.03
C ASN A 31 3.65 -1.01 47.42
N ARG A 32 4.46 -1.85 48.09
CA ARG A 32 4.01 -3.14 48.63
C ARG A 32 2.93 -2.98 49.71
N LEU A 33 3.07 -1.99 50.59
CA LEU A 33 2.07 -1.68 51.63
C LEU A 33 0.76 -1.17 51.01
N ARG A 34 0.85 -0.25 50.03
CA ARG A 34 -0.33 0.24 49.30
C ARG A 34 -1.04 -0.86 48.54
N ALA A 35 -0.30 -1.78 47.93
CA ALA A 35 -0.87 -2.94 47.24
C ALA A 35 -1.60 -3.87 48.22
N LYS A 36 -1.02 -4.14 49.40
CA LYS A 36 -1.67 -4.94 50.45
C LYS A 36 -2.94 -4.29 50.99
N VAL A 37 -2.96 -2.96 51.18
CA VAL A 37 -4.16 -2.25 51.64
C VAL A 37 -5.29 -2.37 50.61
N ARG A 38 -5.02 -2.13 49.32
CA ARG A 38 -6.03 -2.29 48.26
C ARG A 38 -6.54 -3.72 48.14
N GLN A 39 -5.67 -4.71 48.33
CA GLN A 39 -6.10 -6.11 48.31
C GLN A 39 -7.04 -6.41 49.48
N ARG A 40 -6.75 -5.89 50.67
CA ARG A 40 -7.59 -6.05 51.87
C ARG A 40 -8.94 -5.33 51.74
N GLU A 41 -8.96 -4.14 51.16
CA GLU A 41 -10.19 -3.40 50.82
C GLU A 41 -11.05 -4.21 49.84
N LYS A 42 -10.43 -4.76 48.79
CA LYS A 42 -11.13 -5.57 47.79
C LYS A 42 -11.67 -6.88 48.39
N GLU A 43 -10.91 -7.51 49.28
CA GLU A 43 -11.35 -8.69 50.04
C GLU A 43 -12.51 -8.34 51.00
N GLN A 44 -12.47 -7.17 51.65
CA GLN A 44 -13.59 -6.68 52.47
C GLN A 44 -14.82 -6.35 51.62
N GLU A 45 -14.68 -5.74 50.45
CA GLU A 45 -15.78 -5.49 49.51
C GLU A 45 -16.40 -6.80 49.00
N LEU A 46 -15.56 -7.79 48.68
CA LEU A 46 -16.01 -9.12 48.27
C LEU A 46 -16.75 -9.84 49.41
N GLN A 47 -16.24 -9.77 50.64
CA GLN A 47 -16.89 -10.33 51.83
C GLN A 47 -18.22 -9.62 52.16
N ALA A 48 -18.26 -8.29 52.07
CA ALA A 48 -19.49 -7.51 52.27
C ALA A 48 -20.55 -7.79 51.19
N SER A 49 -20.13 -8.14 49.97
CA SER A 49 -21.04 -8.51 48.88
C SER A 49 -21.60 -9.94 48.96
N SER A 50 -21.07 -10.76 49.87
CA SER A 50 -21.42 -12.19 50.00
C SER A 50 -22.49 -12.47 51.06
N SER A 51 -22.84 -11.53 51.94
CA SER A 51 -23.96 -11.71 52.87
C SER A 51 -25.28 -11.41 52.15
N ARG A 52 -26.07 -12.46 51.91
CA ARG A 52 -27.43 -12.35 51.36
C ARG A 52 -28.40 -12.22 52.53
N ASN A 53 -29.39 -11.33 52.42
CA ASN A 53 -30.48 -11.28 53.40
C ASN A 53 -31.38 -12.53 53.28
N ALA A 54 -32.33 -12.72 54.20
CA ALA A 54 -33.22 -13.89 54.25
C ALA A 54 -34.00 -14.16 52.94
N HIS A 55 -34.07 -13.18 52.03
CA HIS A 55 -34.71 -13.30 50.73
C HIS A 55 -33.73 -13.46 49.57
N SER A 56 -32.50 -13.88 49.86
CA SER A 56 -31.45 -14.17 48.87
C SER A 56 -31.06 -13.00 47.96
N LYS A 57 -31.29 -11.74 48.36
CA LYS A 57 -30.86 -10.53 47.63
C LYS A 57 -29.71 -9.81 48.36
N ARG A 58 -28.90 -9.07 47.61
CA ARG A 58 -27.82 -8.23 48.17
C ARG A 58 -28.41 -6.92 48.72
N PRO A 59 -27.96 -6.41 49.88
CA PRO A 59 -28.48 -5.15 50.43
C PRO A 59 -28.08 -3.96 49.54
N ILE A 60 -29.03 -3.07 49.22
CA ILE A 60 -28.74 -1.79 48.56
C ILE A 60 -28.45 -0.76 49.65
N GLY A 61 -27.22 -0.25 49.70
CA GLY A 61 -26.85 0.87 50.56
C GLY A 61 -27.43 2.17 50.01
N ILE A 62 -28.27 2.85 50.80
CA ILE A 62 -28.81 4.17 50.44
C ILE A 62 -27.81 5.22 50.93
N THR A 63 -27.14 5.90 50.01
CA THR A 63 -26.28 7.06 50.33
C THR A 63 -27.09 8.36 50.20
N PRO A 64 -27.10 9.25 51.21
CA PRO A 64 -27.85 10.50 51.18
C PRO A 64 -27.27 11.51 50.18
N VAL A 65 -28.16 12.41 49.75
CA VAL A 65 -28.09 13.29 48.56
C VAL A 65 -27.02 14.41 48.63
N SER A 66 -26.23 14.50 49.71
CA SER A 66 -25.26 15.59 49.91
C SER A 66 -23.79 15.17 49.75
N SER A 67 -23.48 14.07 49.06
CA SER A 67 -22.09 13.62 48.87
C SER A 67 -21.57 13.91 47.46
N THR A 68 -20.45 14.65 47.38
CA THR A 68 -19.69 14.96 46.15
C THR A 68 -18.87 13.74 45.69
N SER A 69 -19.57 12.64 45.37
CA SER A 69 -18.98 11.37 44.94
C SER A 69 -18.87 11.29 43.40
N PRO A 70 -17.92 10.53 42.81
CA PRO A 70 -17.60 10.58 41.37
C PRO A 70 -18.67 9.95 40.46
N THR A 71 -19.83 9.59 41.00
CA THR A 71 -20.97 9.00 40.29
C THR A 71 -21.98 10.04 39.80
N ARG A 72 -21.52 11.23 39.41
CA ARG A 72 -22.28 12.07 38.47
C ARG A 72 -22.35 11.29 37.14
N PRO A 73 -23.48 11.20 36.43
CA PRO A 73 -23.48 10.61 35.10
C PRO A 73 -22.60 11.46 34.18
N GLY A 74 -21.34 11.03 34.03
CA GLY A 74 -20.42 11.56 33.03
C GLY A 74 -20.90 11.17 31.63
N LYS A 75 -20.35 11.82 30.60
CA LYS A 75 -20.59 11.45 29.19
C LYS A 75 -20.49 9.93 29.04
N PRO A 76 -21.43 9.27 28.33
CA PRO A 76 -21.44 7.82 28.21
C PRO A 76 -20.10 7.37 27.65
N GLN A 77 -19.35 6.60 28.44
CA GLN A 77 -18.10 5.99 28.00
C GLN A 77 -18.44 4.86 27.02
N PRO A 78 -17.70 4.73 25.91
CA PRO A 78 -18.00 3.72 24.90
C PRO A 78 -17.89 2.32 25.51
N LEU A 79 -18.75 1.41 25.04
CA LEU A 79 -18.75 0.01 25.47
C LEU A 79 -17.40 -0.62 25.11
N LYS A 80 -16.85 -1.42 26.02
CA LYS A 80 -15.58 -2.12 25.78
C LYS A 80 -15.84 -3.36 24.91
N ARG A 81 -15.08 -3.49 23.83
CA ARG A 81 -15.13 -4.69 22.96
C ARG A 81 -14.81 -5.95 23.76
N ASP A 82 -15.64 -6.96 23.61
CA ASP A 82 -15.40 -8.28 24.19
C ASP A 82 -14.20 -8.95 23.47
N SER A 83 -13.16 -9.24 24.24
CA SER A 83 -11.90 -9.82 23.74
C SER A 83 -12.06 -11.24 23.20
N ARG A 84 -13.20 -11.89 23.45
CA ARG A 84 -13.48 -13.26 22.97
C ARG A 84 -14.01 -13.29 21.53
N LEU A 85 -14.45 -12.15 21.00
CA LEU A 85 -14.91 -12.00 19.62
C LEU A 85 -13.69 -11.66 18.74
N GLY A 86 -13.31 -12.60 17.88
CA GLY A 86 -12.15 -12.49 16.98
C GLY A 86 -12.18 -11.27 16.06
N THR A 87 -11.16 -11.12 15.22
CA THR A 87 -10.97 -9.98 14.30
C THR A 87 -11.91 -9.96 13.10
N TYR A 88 -12.81 -10.94 12.96
CA TYR A 88 -13.70 -11.11 11.81
C TYR A 88 -15.07 -10.46 12.01
N PHE A 89 -15.10 -9.16 12.29
CA PHE A 89 -16.31 -8.36 12.16
C PHE A 89 -15.95 -7.08 11.42
N GLU A 90 -16.51 -6.91 10.23
CA GLU A 90 -16.25 -5.78 9.33
C GLU A 90 -16.82 -4.46 9.87
N TYR A 91 -17.82 -4.54 10.76
CA TYR A 91 -18.46 -3.39 11.41
C TYR A 91 -18.60 -3.62 12.93
N ASP A 92 -17.96 -2.74 13.71
CA ASP A 92 -18.01 -2.75 15.17
C ASP A 92 -19.21 -1.93 15.67
N LEU A 93 -20.32 -2.61 15.97
CA LEU A 93 -21.57 -1.99 16.45
C LEU A 93 -21.39 -1.16 17.74
N SER A 94 -20.30 -1.38 18.49
CA SER A 94 -19.98 -0.59 19.68
C SER A 94 -19.48 0.82 19.35
N LYS A 95 -18.96 1.03 18.13
CA LYS A 95 -18.46 2.33 17.65
C LYS A 95 -19.52 3.10 16.84
N MET A 96 -20.62 2.43 16.52
CA MET A 96 -21.70 2.99 15.72
C MET A 96 -22.82 3.56 16.61
N VAL A 97 -23.08 4.86 16.48
CA VAL A 97 -24.16 5.55 17.18
C VAL A 97 -25.38 5.63 16.28
N ASN A 98 -26.53 5.24 16.81
CA ASN A 98 -27.80 5.34 16.11
C ASN A 98 -28.20 6.82 15.99
N SER A 99 -28.21 7.35 14.77
CA SER A 99 -28.61 8.73 14.46
C SER A 99 -30.11 9.00 14.63
N LYS A 100 -30.91 8.00 15.05
CA LYS A 100 -32.38 8.00 15.20
C LYS A 100 -33.15 8.29 13.90
N GLY A 101 -32.46 8.36 12.75
CA GLY A 101 -33.03 8.46 11.40
C GLY A 101 -32.98 7.16 10.59
N GLY A 102 -32.73 6.01 11.24
CA GLY A 102 -32.66 4.71 10.56
C GLY A 102 -31.28 4.31 10.04
N PHE A 103 -30.22 5.08 10.34
CA PHE A 103 -28.83 4.76 9.97
C PHE A 103 -27.90 4.82 11.19
N LEU A 104 -26.95 3.88 11.28
CA LEU A 104 -25.92 3.82 12.31
C LEU A 104 -24.64 4.52 11.80
N VAL A 105 -24.11 5.49 12.54
CA VAL A 105 -22.95 6.32 12.16
C VAL A 105 -21.75 5.94 13.02
N ASP A 106 -20.60 5.66 12.41
CA ASP A 106 -19.36 5.31 13.13
C ASP A 106 -18.66 6.57 13.67
N ASP A 107 -18.54 6.70 14.99
CA ASP A 107 -17.92 7.87 15.67
C ASP A 107 -16.42 8.01 15.38
N GLY A 108 -15.77 6.98 14.80
CA GLY A 108 -14.32 6.95 14.55
C GLY A 108 -13.83 7.50 13.21
N LYS A 109 -14.74 7.84 12.28
CA LYS A 109 -14.40 8.53 11.04
C LYS A 109 -14.89 9.97 11.12
N GLU A 110 -14.13 10.80 11.82
CA GLU A 110 -14.13 12.24 11.52
C GLU A 110 -13.62 12.39 10.09
N VAL A 111 -14.53 12.32 9.12
CA VAL A 111 -14.28 12.82 7.77
C VAL A 111 -14.04 14.30 7.94
N ASP A 112 -12.77 14.67 7.96
CA ASP A 112 -12.25 16.03 8.08
C ASP A 112 -13.22 17.01 7.38
N ASP A 113 -13.95 17.83 8.15
CA ASP A 113 -15.08 18.64 7.65
C ASP A 113 -14.67 19.53 6.46
N ALA A 114 -13.38 19.85 6.38
CA ALA A 114 -12.75 20.54 5.26
C ALA A 114 -12.79 19.74 3.95
N VAL A 115 -12.57 18.42 4.00
CA VAL A 115 -12.63 17.52 2.84
C VAL A 115 -14.07 17.39 2.34
N LEU A 116 -15.04 17.19 3.25
CA LEU A 116 -16.46 17.10 2.89
C LEU A 116 -16.98 18.40 2.27
N ARG A 117 -16.63 19.57 2.84
CA ARG A 117 -16.98 20.88 2.25
C ARG A 117 -16.37 21.08 0.87
N LYS A 118 -15.10 20.68 0.69
CA LYS A 118 -14.39 20.78 -0.60
C LYS A 118 -15.00 19.85 -1.65
N GLU A 119 -15.42 18.66 -1.26
CA GLU A 119 -16.10 17.70 -2.14
C GLU A 119 -17.49 18.21 -2.53
N LYS A 120 -18.28 18.71 -1.58
CA LYS A 120 -19.60 19.32 -1.84
C LYS A 120 -19.53 20.55 -2.74
N MET A 121 -18.49 21.37 -2.58
CA MET A 121 -18.25 22.52 -3.47
C MET A 121 -17.91 22.09 -4.89
N ARG A 122 -17.07 21.05 -5.05
CA ARG A 122 -16.77 20.43 -6.36
C ARG A 122 -18.00 19.82 -7.01
N GLU A 123 -18.84 19.15 -6.22
CA GLU A 123 -20.10 18.57 -6.69
C GLU A 123 -21.06 19.65 -7.19
N ARG A 124 -21.19 20.75 -6.45
CA ARG A 124 -21.98 21.91 -6.87
C ARG A 124 -21.45 22.55 -8.15
N GLN A 125 -20.12 22.62 -8.31
CA GLN A 125 -19.47 23.15 -9.51
C GLN A 125 -19.69 22.24 -10.73
N ARG A 126 -19.69 20.91 -10.54
CA ARG A 126 -20.05 19.93 -11.57
C ARG A 126 -21.52 20.06 -11.98
N MET A 127 -22.42 20.22 -11.01
CA MET A 127 -23.84 20.45 -11.28
C MET A 127 -24.03 21.73 -12.10
N MET A 128 -23.34 22.82 -11.74
CA MET A 128 -23.40 24.09 -12.48
C MET A 128 -22.87 23.99 -13.92
N GLN A 129 -21.80 23.22 -14.16
CA GLN A 129 -21.31 23.00 -15.54
C GLN A 129 -22.24 22.11 -16.37
N ASN A 130 -22.99 21.22 -15.71
CA ASN A 130 -24.00 20.37 -16.32
C ASN A 130 -25.38 21.06 -16.47
N LEU A 131 -25.52 22.35 -16.13
CA LEU A 131 -26.77 23.05 -16.44
C LEU A 131 -27.00 23.01 -17.96
N GLU A 132 -28.20 22.56 -18.29
CA GLU A 132 -28.69 22.38 -19.65
C GLU A 132 -28.92 23.77 -20.28
N PRO A 133 -28.20 24.17 -21.35
CA PRO A 133 -28.44 25.43 -22.05
C PRO A 133 -29.90 25.62 -22.42
N PRO A 134 -30.38 26.88 -22.44
CA PRO A 134 -31.75 27.20 -22.84
C PRO A 134 -32.02 26.65 -24.24
N ILE A 135 -33.06 25.82 -24.36
CA ILE A 135 -33.59 25.37 -25.64
C ILE A 135 -34.37 26.55 -26.22
N HIS A 136 -34.05 26.98 -27.44
CA HIS A 136 -34.83 28.01 -28.10
C HIS A 136 -36.19 27.43 -28.51
N LEU A 137 -37.25 28.23 -28.34
CA LEU A 137 -38.62 27.84 -28.72
C LEU A 137 -38.76 27.63 -30.24
N ASP A 138 -37.89 28.25 -31.04
CA ASP A 138 -37.81 28.02 -32.48
C ASP A 138 -36.90 26.81 -32.80
N PRO A 139 -37.44 25.71 -33.35
CA PRO A 139 -36.68 24.51 -33.69
C PRO A 139 -35.56 24.72 -34.73
N THR A 140 -35.60 25.81 -35.50
CA THR A 140 -34.58 26.10 -36.52
C THR A 140 -33.29 26.65 -35.93
N LEU A 141 -33.38 27.31 -34.77
CA LEU A 141 -32.24 27.87 -34.05
C LEU A 141 -31.52 26.81 -33.20
N ASN A 142 -32.17 25.67 -32.96
CA ASN A 142 -31.61 24.59 -32.18
C ASN A 142 -30.64 23.76 -33.04
N PRO A 143 -29.41 23.52 -32.57
CA PRO A 143 -28.49 22.64 -33.28
C PRO A 143 -29.09 21.24 -33.38
N LYS A 144 -28.79 20.54 -34.48
CA LYS A 144 -29.26 19.18 -34.74
C LYS A 144 -28.09 18.21 -34.81
N CYS A 145 -28.35 16.94 -34.48
CA CYS A 145 -27.38 15.86 -34.61
C CYS A 145 -26.93 15.72 -36.07
N ASN A 146 -25.62 15.59 -36.30
CA ASN A 146 -25.05 15.47 -37.65
C ASN A 146 -25.49 14.19 -38.38
N GLU A 147 -25.90 13.16 -37.64
CA GLU A 147 -26.21 11.83 -38.20
C GLU A 147 -27.73 11.62 -38.40
N CYS A 148 -28.54 11.91 -37.38
CA CYS A 148 -29.99 11.65 -37.42
C CYS A 148 -30.86 12.92 -37.38
N GLN A 149 -30.26 14.11 -37.34
CA GLN A 149 -30.94 15.40 -37.28
C GLN A 149 -31.89 15.60 -36.08
N SER A 150 -31.81 14.75 -35.06
CA SER A 150 -32.52 14.96 -33.79
C SER A 150 -32.02 16.21 -33.07
N MET A 151 -32.90 16.85 -32.29
CA MET A 151 -32.55 17.98 -31.42
C MET A 151 -31.88 17.52 -30.11
N ASP A 152 -31.96 16.23 -29.77
CA ASP A 152 -31.45 15.66 -28.52
C ASP A 152 -29.91 15.46 -28.56
N ILE A 153 -29.16 16.56 -28.49
CA ILE A 153 -27.69 16.53 -28.56
C ILE A 153 -27.07 16.30 -27.19
N ASP A 154 -26.00 15.49 -27.15
CA ASP A 154 -25.17 15.39 -25.96
C ASP A 154 -24.35 16.68 -25.77
N GLN A 155 -24.68 17.40 -24.71
CA GLN A 155 -24.09 18.69 -24.42
C GLN A 155 -22.63 18.62 -23.98
N ALA A 156 -22.19 17.51 -23.38
CA ALA A 156 -20.79 17.31 -23.05
C ALA A 156 -19.97 17.21 -24.34
N PHE A 157 -20.49 16.50 -25.35
CA PHE A 157 -19.86 16.41 -26.67
C PHE A 157 -19.80 17.75 -27.38
N LYS A 158 -20.89 18.53 -27.32
CA LYS A 158 -20.93 19.88 -27.89
C LYS A 158 -19.95 20.84 -27.18
N LYS A 159 -19.91 20.84 -25.84
CA LYS A 159 -19.08 21.77 -25.05
C LYS A 159 -17.58 21.45 -25.16
N VAL A 160 -17.22 20.17 -25.11
CA VAL A 160 -15.81 19.74 -25.04
C VAL A 160 -15.22 19.51 -26.43
N PHE A 161 -15.92 18.77 -27.29
CA PHE A 161 -15.39 18.35 -28.60
C PHE A 161 -15.95 19.17 -29.77
N ALA A 162 -16.83 20.15 -29.51
CA ALA A 162 -17.56 20.90 -30.54
C ALA A 162 -18.34 19.99 -31.52
N CYS A 163 -18.70 18.77 -31.10
CA CYS A 163 -19.37 17.78 -31.93
C CYS A 163 -20.87 17.71 -31.61
N LEU A 164 -21.73 17.82 -32.63
CA LEU A 164 -23.18 17.74 -32.50
C LEU A 164 -23.65 16.31 -32.76
N VAL A 165 -23.72 15.50 -31.71
CA VAL A 165 -24.16 14.10 -31.78
C VAL A 165 -25.15 13.79 -30.67
N CYS A 166 -26.18 13.01 -30.99
CA CYS A 166 -27.11 12.48 -29.98
C CYS A 166 -26.56 11.19 -29.37
N LYS A 167 -26.98 10.85 -28.15
CA LYS A 167 -26.54 9.62 -27.46
C LYS A 167 -26.85 8.34 -28.25
N ARG A 168 -27.93 8.34 -29.03
CA ARG A 168 -28.29 7.21 -29.88
C ARG A 168 -27.24 6.98 -30.97
N CYS A 169 -26.91 8.01 -31.75
CA CYS A 169 -25.91 7.91 -32.81
C CYS A 169 -24.50 7.67 -32.26
N GLN A 170 -24.20 8.19 -31.06
CA GLN A 170 -22.95 7.89 -30.36
C GLN A 170 -22.79 6.38 -30.11
N ASN A 171 -23.87 5.70 -29.68
CA ASN A 171 -23.85 4.26 -29.41
C ASN A 171 -23.94 3.40 -30.68
N GLU A 172 -24.63 3.88 -31.71
CA GLU A 172 -24.74 3.19 -33.00
C GLU A 172 -23.42 3.24 -33.80
N LYS A 173 -22.60 4.28 -33.61
CA LYS A 173 -21.35 4.53 -34.34
C LYS A 173 -20.14 4.71 -33.42
N PRO A 174 -19.76 3.68 -32.63
CA PRO A 174 -18.62 3.76 -31.73
C PRO A 174 -17.29 3.95 -32.48
N GLU A 175 -17.20 3.52 -33.74
CA GLU A 175 -16.02 3.70 -34.58
C GLU A 175 -15.69 5.19 -34.84
N LYS A 176 -16.67 6.10 -34.71
CA LYS A 176 -16.44 7.55 -34.82
C LYS A 176 -16.49 8.26 -33.48
N TYR A 177 -17.50 7.93 -32.67
CA TYR A 177 -17.84 8.71 -31.47
C TYR A 177 -17.44 8.04 -30.15
N SER A 178 -16.74 6.90 -30.19
CA SER A 178 -16.19 6.31 -28.97
C SER A 178 -15.15 7.22 -28.32
N LEU A 179 -15.14 7.21 -26.99
CA LEU A 179 -14.17 7.94 -26.19
C LEU A 179 -12.99 7.04 -25.87
N LEU A 180 -11.79 7.49 -26.23
CA LEU A 180 -10.53 6.81 -25.99
C LEU A 180 -9.81 7.43 -24.79
N THR A 181 -9.24 6.58 -23.95
CA THR A 181 -8.36 7.00 -22.86
C THR A 181 -7.02 7.49 -23.41
N LYS A 182 -6.33 8.32 -22.62
CA LYS A 182 -4.96 8.76 -22.92
C LYS A 182 -3.99 7.61 -23.23
N THR A 183 -4.14 6.47 -22.55
CA THR A 183 -3.31 5.29 -22.77
C THR A 183 -3.59 4.66 -24.12
N GLU A 184 -4.87 4.48 -24.48
CA GLU A 184 -5.28 3.96 -25.79
C GLU A 184 -4.78 4.87 -26.92
N CYS A 185 -4.90 6.19 -26.78
CA CYS A 185 -4.39 7.14 -27.79
C CYS A 185 -2.86 7.01 -28.01
N LYS A 186 -2.09 6.71 -26.96
CA LYS A 186 -0.65 6.51 -27.04
C LYS A 186 -0.26 5.15 -27.63
N GLU A 187 -1.04 4.12 -27.31
CA GLU A 187 -0.76 2.74 -27.71
C GLU A 187 -1.21 2.47 -29.15
N ASP A 188 -2.43 2.88 -29.51
CA ASP A 188 -3.05 2.59 -30.81
C ASP A 188 -2.59 3.59 -31.88
N TYR A 189 -2.57 4.89 -31.55
CA TYR A 189 -2.27 5.96 -32.52
C TYR A 189 -0.83 6.51 -32.41
N LEU A 190 -0.01 5.92 -31.53
CA LEU A 190 1.40 6.27 -31.31
C LEU A 190 1.62 7.77 -31.03
N LEU A 191 0.63 8.44 -30.43
CA LEU A 191 0.67 9.86 -30.10
C LEU A 191 1.55 10.14 -28.87
N THR A 192 2.09 11.36 -28.79
CA THR A 192 2.95 11.76 -27.68
C THR A 192 2.18 12.47 -26.58
N ASP A 193 2.73 12.49 -25.35
CA ASP A 193 2.08 13.17 -24.22
C ASP A 193 1.95 14.70 -24.41
N PRO A 194 2.94 15.42 -24.97
CA PRO A 194 2.78 16.84 -25.27
C PRO A 194 1.59 17.12 -26.20
N GLU A 195 1.45 16.34 -27.28
CA GLU A 195 0.33 16.46 -28.24
C GLU A 195 -1.03 16.26 -27.55
N LEU A 196 -1.13 15.27 -26.66
CA LEU A 196 -2.37 14.93 -25.96
C LEU A 196 -2.72 15.88 -24.81
N ARG A 197 -1.76 16.65 -24.29
CA ARG A 197 -2.02 17.62 -23.20
C ARG A 197 -2.48 18.97 -23.72
N ASP A 198 -2.19 19.28 -24.98
CA ASP A 198 -2.60 20.53 -25.60
C ASP A 198 -4.11 20.52 -25.86
N HIS A 199 -4.85 21.39 -25.17
CA HIS A 199 -6.30 21.46 -25.27
C HIS A 199 -6.78 22.12 -26.57
N GLU A 200 -5.94 22.94 -27.22
CA GLU A 200 -6.31 23.57 -28.49
C GLU A 200 -6.26 22.56 -29.64
N VAL A 201 -5.24 21.69 -29.61
CA VAL A 201 -5.05 20.65 -30.62
C VAL A 201 -5.92 19.42 -30.33
N MET A 202 -5.99 19.01 -29.06
CA MET A 202 -6.68 17.79 -28.62
C MET A 202 -7.62 18.10 -27.44
N PRO A 203 -8.87 18.50 -27.74
CA PRO A 203 -9.89 18.65 -26.72
C PRO A 203 -10.13 17.33 -25.99
N HIS A 204 -10.28 17.38 -24.66
CA HIS A 204 -10.44 16.18 -23.85
C HIS A 204 -11.40 16.36 -22.67
N LEU A 205 -12.15 15.31 -22.38
CA LEU A 205 -13.08 15.23 -21.27
C LEU A 205 -12.39 14.61 -20.05
N LEU A 206 -12.32 15.37 -18.95
CA LEU A 206 -11.79 14.87 -17.69
C LEU A 206 -12.87 14.13 -16.89
N LYS A 207 -12.60 12.87 -16.53
CA LYS A 207 -13.43 12.06 -15.64
C LYS A 207 -12.63 11.57 -14.43
N ALA A 208 -13.32 11.31 -13.32
CA ALA A 208 -12.69 10.67 -12.17
C ALA A 208 -12.17 9.28 -12.58
N ASN A 209 -11.00 8.90 -12.07
CA ASN A 209 -10.42 7.60 -12.39
C ASN A 209 -11.31 6.48 -11.79
N PRO A 210 -11.72 5.47 -12.59
CA PRO A 210 -12.62 4.42 -12.14
C PRO A 210 -12.02 3.53 -11.04
N HIS A 211 -10.68 3.43 -10.94
CA HIS A 211 -10.04 2.62 -9.91
C HIS A 211 -10.04 3.29 -8.55
N LYS A 212 -9.64 4.58 -8.48
CA LYS A 212 -9.65 5.40 -7.26
C LYS A 212 -9.82 6.87 -7.61
N SER A 213 -10.75 7.55 -6.97
CA SER A 213 -11.00 8.99 -7.16
C SER A 213 -9.84 9.90 -6.71
N THR A 214 -8.91 9.37 -5.92
CA THR A 214 -7.69 10.07 -5.48
C THR A 214 -6.59 10.08 -6.53
N TYR A 215 -6.65 9.19 -7.52
CA TYR A 215 -5.68 9.17 -8.61
C TYR A 215 -5.92 10.32 -9.59
N ALA A 216 -4.93 10.59 -10.43
CA ALA A 216 -5.07 11.57 -11.50
C ALA A 216 -6.31 11.25 -12.36
N ASN A 217 -7.03 12.31 -12.74
CA ASN A 217 -8.23 12.20 -13.56
C ASN A 217 -7.93 11.51 -14.89
N MET A 218 -8.88 10.70 -15.35
CA MET A 218 -8.84 10.07 -16.66
C MET A 218 -9.15 11.11 -17.73
N MET A 219 -8.30 11.21 -18.74
CA MET A 219 -8.52 12.03 -19.93
C MET A 219 -9.15 11.15 -21.02
N LEU A 220 -10.29 11.60 -21.53
CA LEU A 220 -11.04 10.96 -22.61
C LEU A 220 -11.02 11.83 -23.86
N PHE A 221 -10.67 11.24 -25.00
CA PHE A 221 -10.55 11.88 -26.30
C PHE A 221 -11.57 11.30 -27.27
N LEU A 222 -12.02 12.09 -28.24
CA LEU A 222 -12.96 11.62 -29.26
C LEU A 222 -12.22 10.89 -30.37
N ARG A 223 -12.60 9.63 -30.67
CA ARG A 223 -11.91 8.78 -31.64
C ARG A 223 -11.71 9.44 -33.02
N CYS A 224 -12.74 10.02 -33.62
CA CYS A 224 -12.59 10.64 -34.94
C CYS A 224 -11.56 11.79 -34.97
N GLN A 225 -11.49 12.61 -33.91
CA GLN A 225 -10.50 13.69 -33.80
C GLN A 225 -9.08 13.15 -33.62
N VAL A 226 -8.94 12.07 -32.83
CA VAL A 226 -7.66 11.37 -32.65
C VAL A 226 -7.17 10.80 -33.98
N GLU A 227 -8.06 10.17 -34.74
CA GLU A 227 -7.78 9.60 -36.07
C GLU A 227 -7.35 10.67 -37.06
N GLU A 228 -8.10 11.76 -37.18
CA GLU A 228 -7.74 12.89 -38.05
C GLU A 228 -6.36 13.46 -37.70
N PHE A 229 -6.07 13.62 -36.41
CA PHE A 229 -4.76 14.08 -35.95
C PHE A 229 -3.64 13.07 -36.25
N ALA A 230 -3.89 11.78 -36.03
CA ALA A 230 -2.95 10.71 -36.30
C ALA A 230 -2.63 10.60 -37.79
N TRP A 231 -3.63 10.69 -38.66
CA TRP A 231 -3.43 10.71 -40.11
C TRP A 231 -2.67 11.96 -40.56
N LYS A 232 -2.91 13.12 -39.94
CA LYS A 232 -2.09 14.32 -40.22
C LYS A 232 -0.62 14.14 -39.83
N LYS A 233 -0.35 13.41 -38.74
CA LYS A 233 1.00 13.15 -38.23
C LYS A 233 1.75 12.07 -39.01
N TRP A 234 1.07 10.97 -39.32
CA TRP A 234 1.68 9.78 -39.94
C TRP A 234 1.42 9.70 -41.45
N GLY A 235 0.55 10.55 -42.00
CA GLY A 235 0.20 10.63 -43.41
C GLY A 235 -0.96 9.73 -43.78
N SER A 236 -0.87 8.42 -43.48
CA SER A 236 -1.91 7.44 -43.79
C SER A 236 -2.06 6.41 -42.66
N PRO A 237 -3.20 5.70 -42.58
CA PRO A 237 -3.37 4.56 -41.67
C PRO A 237 -2.28 3.50 -41.89
N GLU A 238 -1.95 3.21 -43.16
CA GLU A 238 -0.93 2.21 -43.52
C GLU A 238 0.46 2.59 -43.01
N ALA A 239 0.81 3.89 -43.01
CA ALA A 239 2.08 4.37 -42.48
C ALA A 239 2.15 4.25 -40.95
N LEU A 240 1.03 4.44 -40.25
CA LEU A 240 0.92 4.22 -38.81
C LEU A 240 1.13 2.73 -38.49
N ASP A 241 0.51 1.83 -39.25
CA ASP A 241 0.66 0.38 -39.07
C ASP A 241 2.11 -0.07 -39.33
N ALA A 242 2.76 0.45 -40.38
CA ALA A 242 4.18 0.17 -40.64
C ALA A 242 5.10 0.64 -39.49
N GLU A 243 4.82 1.81 -38.91
CA GLU A 243 5.52 2.29 -37.72
C GLU A 243 5.28 1.41 -36.50
N TYR A 244 4.05 0.94 -36.30
CA TYR A 244 3.70 0.02 -35.23
C TYR A 244 4.49 -1.29 -35.34
N GLU A 245 4.51 -1.91 -36.52
CA GLU A 245 5.27 -3.12 -36.79
C GLU A 245 6.76 -2.93 -36.52
N ARG A 246 7.34 -1.82 -36.99
CA ARG A 246 8.74 -1.48 -36.71
C ARG A 246 9.01 -1.43 -35.19
N ARG A 247 8.16 -0.73 -34.43
CA ARG A 247 8.29 -0.63 -32.96
C ARG A 247 8.15 -1.98 -32.28
N MET A 248 7.26 -2.85 -32.77
CA MET A 248 7.06 -4.19 -32.20
C MET A 248 8.26 -5.10 -32.45
N VAL A 249 8.83 -5.07 -33.65
CA VAL A 249 10.07 -5.78 -33.97
C VAL A 249 11.22 -5.30 -33.08
N ASP A 250 11.39 -4.00 -32.91
CA ASP A 250 12.44 -3.44 -32.06
C ASP A 250 12.24 -3.76 -30.57
N LYS A 251 10.98 -3.73 -30.10
CA LYS A 251 10.64 -4.14 -28.73
C LYS A 251 10.97 -5.61 -28.51
N LYS A 252 10.69 -6.49 -29.48
CA LYS A 252 11.05 -7.91 -29.45
C LYS A 252 12.57 -8.10 -29.44
N LYS A 253 13.31 -7.42 -30.32
CA LYS A 253 14.78 -7.43 -30.36
C LYS A 253 15.40 -6.98 -29.03
N LYS A 254 14.91 -5.88 -28.45
CA LYS A 254 15.39 -5.37 -27.15
C LYS A 254 15.11 -6.36 -26.02
N LYS A 255 13.94 -7.00 -26.00
CA LYS A 255 13.61 -8.04 -25.01
C LYS A 255 14.53 -9.26 -25.15
N ASN A 256 14.76 -9.73 -26.37
CA ASN A 256 15.66 -10.86 -26.63
C ASN A 256 17.10 -10.52 -26.20
N ARG A 257 17.61 -9.34 -26.56
CA ARG A 257 18.94 -8.89 -26.14
C ARG A 257 19.08 -8.83 -24.62
N LYS A 258 18.09 -8.23 -23.92
CA LYS A 258 18.09 -8.20 -22.46
C LYS A 258 18.07 -9.62 -21.85
N PHE A 259 17.33 -10.53 -22.46
CA PHE A 259 17.28 -11.92 -22.00
C PHE A 259 18.63 -12.63 -22.19
N GLU A 260 19.28 -12.45 -23.33
CA GLU A 260 20.62 -13.00 -23.60
C GLU A 260 21.69 -12.40 -22.67
N GLU A 261 21.64 -11.09 -22.43
CA GLU A 261 22.50 -10.39 -21.47
C GLU A 261 22.30 -10.94 -20.05
N SER A 262 21.05 -11.08 -19.60
CA SER A 262 20.73 -11.69 -18.30
C SER A 262 21.22 -13.13 -18.18
N LEU A 263 21.13 -13.94 -19.26
CA LEU A 263 21.66 -15.30 -19.27
C LEU A 263 23.20 -15.31 -19.21
N LYS A 264 23.85 -14.40 -19.91
CA LYS A 264 25.32 -14.26 -19.87
C LYS A 264 25.79 -13.82 -18.49
N GLU A 265 25.09 -12.88 -17.86
CA GLU A 265 25.38 -12.43 -16.49
C GLU A 265 25.18 -13.55 -15.48
N LEU A 266 24.08 -14.31 -15.60
CA LEU A 266 23.82 -15.48 -14.75
C LEU A 266 24.93 -16.51 -14.88
N ARG A 267 25.35 -16.86 -16.11
CA ARG A 267 26.46 -17.79 -16.36
C ARG A 267 27.77 -17.29 -15.76
N LYS A 268 28.07 -16.00 -15.90
CA LYS A 268 29.27 -15.37 -15.31
C LYS A 268 29.26 -15.51 -13.79
N ARG A 269 28.14 -15.18 -13.14
CA ARG A 269 27.97 -15.28 -11.68
C ARG A 269 28.13 -16.73 -11.18
N THR A 270 27.54 -17.70 -11.88
CA THR A 270 27.72 -19.12 -11.53
C THR A 270 29.16 -19.59 -11.73
N LYS A 271 29.82 -19.16 -12.80
CA LYS A 271 31.23 -19.52 -13.09
C LYS A 271 32.18 -18.92 -12.06
N GLU A 272 31.98 -17.66 -11.68
CA GLU A 272 32.75 -16.98 -10.64
C GLU A 272 32.57 -17.67 -9.29
N GLY A 273 31.35 -18.08 -8.91
CA GLY A 273 31.13 -18.84 -7.68
C GLY A 273 31.84 -20.20 -7.64
N ILE A 274 31.92 -20.90 -8.77
CA ILE A 274 32.66 -22.17 -8.88
C ILE A 274 34.18 -21.95 -8.89
N TRP A 275 34.63 -20.88 -9.55
CA TRP A 275 36.05 -20.52 -9.58
C TRP A 275 36.54 -20.06 -8.20
N GLN A 276 35.75 -19.25 -7.49
CA GLN A 276 36.04 -18.81 -6.12
C GLN A 276 36.15 -20.01 -5.18
N LYS A 277 35.19 -20.96 -5.24
CA LYS A 277 35.28 -22.22 -4.49
C LYS A 277 36.56 -23.00 -4.79
N ARG A 278 36.92 -23.15 -6.07
CA ARG A 278 38.19 -23.82 -6.45
C ARG A 278 39.44 -23.08 -5.95
N LYS A 279 39.40 -21.74 -5.91
CA LYS A 279 40.47 -20.89 -5.37
C LYS A 279 40.57 -20.98 -3.86
N ASP A 280 39.45 -21.08 -3.16
CA ASP A 280 39.40 -21.26 -1.71
C ASP A 280 39.82 -22.68 -1.31
N ASP A 281 39.54 -23.68 -2.17
CA ASP A 281 40.03 -25.06 -2.04
C ASP A 281 41.54 -25.21 -2.38
N GLU A 282 42.20 -24.18 -2.97
CA GLU A 282 43.66 -24.19 -3.13
C GLU A 282 44.32 -24.04 -1.75
N HIS A 283 44.83 -25.16 -1.23
CA HIS A 283 45.54 -25.22 0.05
C HIS A 283 46.74 -24.24 0.06
N LYS A 284 46.72 -23.30 1.01
CA LYS A 284 47.84 -22.37 1.23
C LYS A 284 48.83 -23.01 2.21
N HIS A 285 50.01 -23.35 1.72
CA HIS A 285 51.03 -23.97 2.54
C HIS A 285 51.54 -23.02 3.64
N VAL A 286 51.27 -23.35 4.89
CA VAL A 286 51.92 -22.76 6.06
C VAL A 286 53.01 -23.72 6.51
N PHE A 287 54.26 -23.32 6.29
CA PHE A 287 55.43 -24.12 6.63
C PHE A 287 55.79 -23.98 8.10
N SER A 288 56.18 -25.10 8.70
CA SER A 288 56.70 -25.20 10.07
C SER A 288 58.13 -24.66 10.15
N ALA A 289 58.59 -24.39 11.38
CA ALA A 289 59.96 -23.98 11.65
C ALA A 289 60.96 -24.98 11.06
N VAL A 290 62.09 -24.46 10.57
CA VAL A 290 63.15 -25.22 9.89
C VAL A 290 63.63 -26.36 10.79
N GLN A 291 63.50 -27.60 10.30
CA GLN A 291 64.09 -28.76 10.94
C GLN A 291 65.44 -29.04 10.29
N LYS A 292 66.50 -29.01 11.10
CA LYS A 292 67.86 -29.31 10.65
C LYS A 292 67.98 -30.80 10.36
N GLY A 293 68.11 -31.16 9.09
CA GLY A 293 68.35 -32.53 8.67
C GLY A 293 69.75 -32.99 9.07
N GLN A 294 69.91 -34.27 9.42
CA GLN A 294 71.22 -34.86 9.72
C GLN A 294 72.20 -34.77 8.55
N ASP A 295 71.71 -34.56 7.34
CA ASP A 295 72.47 -34.46 6.09
C ASP A 295 72.93 -33.02 5.73
N GLY A 296 72.72 -32.05 6.61
CA GLY A 296 73.14 -30.65 6.39
C GLY A 296 72.23 -29.84 5.46
N VAL A 297 71.09 -30.40 5.05
CA VAL A 297 70.03 -29.70 4.29
C VAL A 297 68.86 -29.43 5.21
N ASP A 298 68.51 -28.16 5.35
CA ASP A 298 67.44 -27.67 6.20
C ASP A 298 66.08 -27.87 5.50
N LYS A 299 65.12 -28.49 6.18
CA LYS A 299 63.81 -28.87 5.61
C LYS A 299 62.67 -28.19 6.36
N GLN A 300 61.72 -27.65 5.60
CA GLN A 300 60.47 -27.11 6.12
C GLN A 300 59.29 -27.96 5.65
N VAL A 301 58.44 -28.40 6.56
CA VAL A 301 57.24 -29.21 6.25
C VAL A 301 55.98 -28.38 6.46
N CYS A 302 55.05 -28.42 5.51
CA CYS A 302 53.75 -27.77 5.66
C CYS A 302 52.88 -28.50 6.70
N HIS A 303 52.30 -27.75 7.63
CA HIS A 303 51.54 -28.29 8.77
C HIS A 303 50.27 -29.08 8.39
N GLU A 304 49.62 -28.73 7.29
CA GLU A 304 48.30 -29.28 6.95
C GLU A 304 48.36 -30.37 5.87
N CYS A 305 49.31 -30.28 4.93
CA CYS A 305 49.39 -31.22 3.80
C CYS A 305 50.67 -32.06 3.76
N GLY A 306 51.62 -31.83 4.69
CA GLY A 306 52.87 -32.60 4.75
C GLY A 306 53.83 -32.37 3.59
N PHE A 307 53.65 -31.30 2.80
CA PHE A 307 54.54 -30.95 1.70
C PHE A 307 55.86 -30.37 2.23
N THR A 308 57.00 -30.89 1.77
CA THR A 308 58.33 -30.53 2.28
C THR A 308 59.12 -29.73 1.26
N ILE A 309 59.74 -28.63 1.70
CA ILE A 309 60.64 -27.79 0.90
C ILE A 309 62.02 -27.79 1.57
N GLU A 310 63.06 -27.86 0.76
CA GLU A 310 64.46 -27.70 1.18
C GLU A 310 64.82 -26.21 1.12
N VAL A 311 65.37 -25.68 2.22
CA VAL A 311 65.75 -24.27 2.36
C VAL A 311 67.24 -24.22 2.70
N GLU A 312 68.02 -23.43 1.97
CA GLU A 312 69.43 -23.18 2.30
C GLU A 312 69.53 -21.87 3.11
N GLU A 313 70.02 -21.94 4.36
CA GLU A 313 70.37 -20.75 5.14
C GLU A 313 71.77 -20.24 4.70
N PHE A 314 71.81 -19.05 4.09
CA PHE A 314 73.04 -18.31 3.77
C PHE A 314 73.49 -17.41 4.93
#